data_AF-A0A7E5WLN4-F1
#
_entry.id   AF-A0A7E5WLN4-F1
#
_cell.length_a   1.000
_cell.length_b   1.000
_cell.length_c   1.000
_cell.angle_alpha   90.00
_cell.angle_beta   90.00
_cell.angle_gamma   90.00
#
_symmetry.space_group_name_H-M   'P 1'
#
loop_
_entity.id
_entity.type
_entity.pdbx_description
1 polymer ?
#
loop_
_entity_poly.entity_id
_entity_poly.type
_entity_poly.pdbx_seq_one_letter_code
_entity_poly.pdbx_strand_id
1 'polypeptide(L)'
;MKNYNILKTLCKRVFLIGSGNFWYKENEIGDDRRLVYRAYTALLFFIYGFMTVLELMAAVIGDFPEEEKRDSVSLAVSHTIVMIKIFSVIANKSLIKTLNHKMVTVCESYEDSALMAEKYKIIKINVVAFIAMVYGSVACFVFEGLRKVFTGAHFVTVVTYYPVFEDDSALATAIRIGTTLILCIMMVTMIITVDAFTMITLIMYKYKFITLKQYFENLREDFFKLLDAGHTEMATERLANGLVEGIEMHKTLLKLSTDIDKAFGTVMALQVCQSSGSAVSLLLQIALSDLTFVASMKIVFFVIALFFLLALFLCNAGEITYQASQVSEAIFYCGWQSCPPRTKSAPRRNIRQLVVLAILQSQRPLVMKAFKMLELTYGTFILVVRGTYSVFALFYAQNNQ
;
A
#
# COMPACT_ATOMS: atom_id res chain seq x y z
N MET A 1 4.55 -10.10 18.35
CA MET A 1 3.28 -10.56 17.71
C MET A 1 3.63 -11.16 16.34
N LYS A 2 3.24 -12.41 16.05
CA LYS A 2 3.64 -13.09 14.81
C LYS A 2 2.94 -12.53 13.56
N ASN A 3 3.60 -12.61 12.40
CA ASN A 3 3.05 -12.22 11.08
C ASN A 3 1.71 -12.85 10.76
N TYR A 4 1.57 -14.12 11.14
CA TYR A 4 0.34 -14.87 11.04
C TYR A 4 -0.85 -14.11 11.64
N ASN A 5 -0.71 -13.57 12.86
CA ASN A 5 -1.81 -12.89 13.54
C ASN A 5 -2.19 -11.57 12.84
N ILE A 6 -1.20 -10.83 12.34
CA ILE A 6 -1.41 -9.56 11.65
C ILE A 6 -2.20 -9.80 10.36
N LEU A 7 -1.70 -10.67 9.48
CA LEU A 7 -2.33 -10.95 8.19
C LEU A 7 -3.67 -11.66 8.35
N LYS A 8 -3.83 -12.58 9.31
CA LYS A 8 -5.11 -13.23 9.58
C LYS A 8 -6.17 -12.22 10.04
N THR A 9 -5.80 -11.30 10.94
CA THR A 9 -6.70 -10.24 11.40
C THR A 9 -7.12 -9.33 10.26
N LEU A 10 -6.16 -8.94 9.41
CA LEU A 10 -6.44 -8.15 8.21
C LEU A 10 -7.39 -8.89 7.26
N CYS A 11 -7.07 -10.13 6.88
CA CYS A 11 -7.91 -10.94 5.98
C CYS A 11 -9.32 -11.15 6.54
N LYS A 12 -9.47 -11.27 7.87
CA LYS A 12 -10.77 -11.36 8.52
C LYS A 12 -11.58 -10.07 8.35
N ARG A 13 -10.95 -8.90 8.51
CA ARG A 13 -11.60 -7.60 8.27
C ARG A 13 -11.98 -7.44 6.79
N VAL A 14 -11.10 -7.82 5.87
CA VAL A 14 -11.37 -7.78 4.43
C VAL A 14 -12.56 -8.67 4.05
N PHE A 15 -12.65 -9.87 4.64
CA PHE A 15 -13.80 -10.75 4.46
C PHE A 15 -15.10 -10.14 4.99
N LEU A 16 -15.09 -9.54 6.18
CA LEU A 16 -16.29 -8.91 6.76
C LEU A 16 -16.81 -7.74 5.93
N ILE A 17 -15.92 -6.99 5.26
CA ILE A 17 -16.30 -5.84 4.43
C ILE A 17 -16.86 -6.27 3.06
N GLY A 18 -16.67 -7.54 2.65
CA GLY A 18 -17.29 -8.08 1.45
C GLY A 18 -16.34 -8.36 0.29
N SER A 19 -15.05 -8.04 0.41
CA SER A 19 -14.06 -8.20 -0.67
C SER A 19 -13.57 -9.64 -0.87
N GLY A 20 -13.91 -10.55 0.05
CA GLY A 20 -13.66 -11.99 -0.06
C GLY A 20 -12.55 -12.49 0.86
N ASN A 21 -12.39 -13.82 0.90
CA ASN A 21 -11.39 -14.45 1.75
C ASN A 21 -10.00 -14.52 1.08
N PHE A 22 -9.07 -13.64 1.47
CA PHE A 22 -7.68 -13.62 0.99
C PHE A 22 -6.71 -14.49 1.81
N TRP A 23 -7.23 -15.26 2.77
CA TRP A 23 -6.43 -16.15 3.57
C TRP A 23 -6.12 -17.46 2.85
N TYR A 24 -4.90 -17.96 3.06
CA TYR A 24 -4.40 -19.14 2.35
C TYR A 24 -4.93 -20.47 2.90
N LYS A 25 -5.33 -20.51 4.18
CA LYS A 25 -5.98 -21.70 4.76
C LYS A 25 -7.47 -21.64 4.53
N GLU A 26 -8.01 -22.70 3.94
CA GLU A 26 -9.45 -22.86 3.76
C GLU A 26 -10.15 -22.95 5.11
N ASN A 27 -11.38 -22.44 5.18
CA ASN A 27 -12.28 -22.53 6.35
C ASN A 27 -11.82 -21.88 7.68
N GLU A 28 -10.64 -21.23 7.74
CA GLU A 28 -10.20 -20.55 8.97
C GLU A 28 -10.84 -19.17 9.19
N ILE A 29 -11.29 -18.49 8.13
CA ILE A 29 -11.92 -17.16 8.20
C ILE A 29 -13.38 -17.22 7.78
N GLY A 30 -13.64 -17.79 6.62
CA GLY A 30 -14.97 -17.89 6.04
C GLY A 30 -14.90 -18.41 4.62
N ASP A 31 -16.05 -18.85 4.10
CA ASP A 31 -16.18 -19.34 2.73
C ASP A 31 -16.93 -18.31 1.89
N ASP A 32 -16.20 -17.64 1.00
CA ASP A 32 -16.76 -16.67 0.06
C ASP A 32 -17.48 -17.30 -1.14
N ARG A 33 -17.49 -18.65 -1.25
CA ARG A 33 -18.28 -19.37 -2.26
C ARG A 33 -19.75 -19.52 -1.86
N ARG A 34 -20.08 -19.31 -0.59
CA ARG A 34 -21.46 -19.38 -0.09
C ARG A 34 -22.36 -18.39 -0.85
N LEU A 35 -23.53 -18.86 -1.26
CA LEU A 35 -24.49 -18.08 -2.06
C LEU A 35 -24.85 -16.75 -1.38
N VAL A 36 -25.11 -16.77 -0.07
CA VAL A 36 -25.46 -15.57 0.71
C VAL A 36 -24.36 -14.52 0.67
N TYR A 37 -23.10 -14.95 0.83
CA TYR A 37 -21.96 -14.03 0.78
C TYR A 37 -21.78 -13.45 -0.63
N ARG A 38 -21.91 -14.28 -1.68
CA ARG A 38 -21.84 -13.82 -3.06
C ARG A 38 -22.95 -12.83 -3.41
N ALA A 39 -24.16 -13.06 -2.94
CA ALA A 39 -25.28 -12.13 -3.13
C ALA A 39 -25.02 -10.78 -2.42
N TYR A 40 -24.55 -10.82 -1.17
CA TYR A 40 -24.15 -9.63 -0.42
C TYR A 40 -23.05 -8.84 -1.15
N THR A 41 -21.96 -9.50 -1.54
CA THR A 41 -20.85 -8.88 -2.26
C THR A 41 -21.29 -8.32 -3.61
N ALA A 42 -22.11 -9.05 -4.37
CA ALA A 42 -22.63 -8.59 -5.65
C ALA A 42 -23.50 -7.34 -5.49
N LEU A 43 -24.39 -7.32 -4.49
CA LEU A 43 -25.22 -6.16 -4.18
C LEU A 43 -24.36 -4.96 -3.77
N LEU A 44 -23.36 -5.16 -2.92
CA LEU A 44 -22.47 -4.10 -2.44
C LEU A 44 -21.70 -3.45 -3.61
N PHE A 45 -21.07 -4.26 -4.46
CA PHE A 45 -20.34 -3.75 -5.62
C PHE A 45 -21.25 -3.17 -6.70
N PHE A 46 -22.49 -3.66 -6.83
CA PHE A 46 -23.50 -3.04 -7.68
C PHE A 46 -23.85 -1.63 -7.19
N ILE A 47 -24.05 -1.45 -5.87
CA ILE A 47 -24.33 -0.14 -5.28
C ILE A 47 -23.15 0.82 -5.52
N TYR A 48 -21.91 0.38 -5.29
CA TYR A 48 -20.73 1.21 -5.57
C TYR A 48 -20.63 1.58 -7.05
N GLY A 49 -20.76 0.59 -7.95
CA GLY A 49 -20.69 0.83 -9.38
C GLY A 49 -21.79 1.76 -9.87
N PHE A 50 -23.02 1.58 -9.38
CA PHE A 50 -24.14 2.46 -9.70
C PHE A 50 -23.88 3.90 -9.25
N MET A 51 -23.41 4.09 -8.01
CA MET A 51 -23.02 5.42 -7.51
C MET A 51 -21.93 6.06 -8.38
N THR A 52 -20.86 5.34 -8.69
CA THR A 52 -19.76 5.86 -9.54
C THR A 52 -20.24 6.19 -10.96
N VAL A 53 -21.17 5.42 -11.52
CA VAL A 53 -21.78 5.76 -12.82
C VAL A 53 -22.57 7.06 -12.72
N LEU A 54 -23.34 7.29 -11.65
CA LEU A 54 -24.04 8.56 -11.44
C LEU A 54 -23.08 9.74 -11.28
N GLU A 55 -21.93 9.55 -10.65
CA GLU A 55 -20.87 10.58 -10.57
C GLU A 55 -20.26 10.89 -11.95
N LEU A 56 -19.99 9.85 -12.76
CA LEU A 56 -19.49 10.03 -14.12
C LEU A 56 -20.51 10.75 -15.01
N MET A 57 -21.80 10.39 -14.88
CA MET A 57 -22.87 11.11 -15.58
C MET A 57 -22.95 12.57 -15.13
N ALA A 58 -22.82 12.85 -13.82
CA ALA A 58 -22.77 14.22 -13.33
C ALA A 58 -21.58 15.01 -13.92
N ALA A 59 -20.41 14.39 -14.01
CA ALA A 59 -19.22 15.04 -14.53
C ALA A 59 -19.30 15.35 -16.03
N VAL A 60 -19.96 14.48 -16.83
CA VAL A 60 -19.97 14.58 -18.30
C VAL A 60 -21.19 15.34 -18.83
N ILE A 61 -22.38 15.03 -18.32
CA ILE A 61 -23.66 15.56 -18.84
C ILE A 61 -24.44 16.34 -17.80
N GLY A 62 -23.92 16.47 -16.58
CA GLY A 62 -24.57 17.20 -15.50
C GLY A 62 -24.57 18.71 -15.72
N ASP A 63 -25.70 19.32 -15.37
CA ASP A 63 -25.87 20.75 -15.32
C ASP A 63 -25.87 21.20 -13.86
N PHE A 64 -24.74 21.78 -13.44
CA PHE A 64 -24.46 22.18 -12.07
C PHE A 64 -23.71 23.51 -12.07
N PRO A 65 -23.79 24.29 -10.98
CA PRO A 65 -22.92 25.44 -10.78
C PRO A 65 -21.44 25.07 -10.94
N GLU A 66 -20.62 25.99 -11.46
CA GLU A 66 -19.19 25.76 -11.77
C GLU A 66 -18.40 25.15 -10.60
N GLU A 67 -18.71 25.55 -9.36
CA GLU A 67 -18.10 24.97 -8.16
C GLU A 67 -18.40 23.46 -8.00
N GLU A 68 -19.67 23.07 -8.14
CA GLU A 68 -20.08 21.67 -8.02
C GLU A 68 -19.66 20.84 -9.23
N LYS A 69 -19.60 21.45 -10.41
CA LYS A 69 -19.11 20.79 -11.62
C LYS A 69 -17.63 20.39 -11.49
N ARG A 70 -16.80 21.25 -10.91
CA ARG A 70 -15.38 20.95 -10.66
C ARG A 70 -15.19 19.88 -9.59
N ASP A 71 -15.95 19.93 -8.50
CA ASP A 71 -15.97 18.89 -7.48
C ASP A 71 -16.42 17.54 -8.08
N SER A 72 -17.45 17.55 -8.94
CA SER A 72 -17.97 16.36 -9.63
C SER A 72 -16.90 15.67 -10.48
N VAL A 73 -16.16 16.42 -11.30
CA VAL A 73 -15.09 15.85 -12.14
C VAL A 73 -13.99 15.21 -11.28
N SER A 74 -13.52 15.91 -10.24
CA SER A 74 -12.44 15.41 -9.38
C SER A 74 -12.83 14.14 -8.62
N LEU A 75 -14.05 14.12 -8.06
CA LEU A 75 -14.59 12.98 -7.33
C LEU A 75 -14.88 11.79 -8.24
N ALA A 76 -15.51 12.00 -9.40
CA ALA A 76 -15.82 10.93 -10.35
C ALA A 76 -14.56 10.21 -10.83
N VAL A 77 -13.50 10.96 -11.17
CA VAL A 77 -12.20 10.38 -11.55
C VAL A 77 -11.58 9.64 -10.37
N SER A 78 -11.58 10.24 -9.18
CA SER A 78 -11.00 9.63 -7.98
C SER A 78 -11.68 8.32 -7.59
N HIS A 79 -13.01 8.28 -7.56
CA HIS A 79 -13.78 7.10 -7.19
C HIS A 79 -13.73 6.01 -8.28
N THR A 80 -13.66 6.40 -9.55
CA THR A 80 -13.38 5.45 -10.64
C THR A 80 -12.04 4.75 -10.42
N ILE A 81 -10.98 5.50 -10.07
CA ILE A 81 -9.68 4.92 -9.74
C ILE A 81 -9.76 4.00 -8.51
N VAL A 82 -10.49 4.41 -7.47
CA VAL A 82 -10.73 3.58 -6.28
C VAL A 82 -11.39 2.24 -6.65
N MET A 83 -12.42 2.28 -7.49
CA MET A 83 -13.09 1.07 -7.96
C MET A 83 -12.15 0.15 -8.74
N ILE A 84 -11.34 0.70 -9.66
CA ILE A 84 -10.33 -0.07 -10.41
C ILE A 84 -9.33 -0.72 -9.45
N LYS A 85 -8.87 -0.01 -8.41
CA LYS A 85 -7.96 -0.57 -7.41
C LYS A 85 -8.60 -1.72 -6.63
N ILE A 86 -9.85 -1.58 -6.18
CA ILE A 86 -10.56 -2.64 -5.45
C ILE A 86 -10.70 -3.88 -6.32
N PHE A 87 -11.15 -3.72 -7.57
CA PHE A 87 -11.27 -4.84 -8.51
C PHE A 87 -9.91 -5.47 -8.83
N SER A 88 -8.84 -4.68 -8.97
CA SER A 88 -7.49 -5.20 -9.21
C SER A 88 -7.03 -6.13 -8.08
N VAL A 89 -7.29 -5.79 -6.82
CA VAL A 89 -6.93 -6.64 -5.67
C VAL A 89 -7.78 -7.92 -5.66
N ILE A 90 -9.10 -7.79 -5.89
CA ILE A 90 -10.02 -8.93 -5.92
C ILE A 90 -9.67 -9.91 -7.06
N ALA A 91 -9.33 -9.41 -8.24
CA ALA A 91 -8.91 -10.23 -9.38
C ALA A 91 -7.63 -11.04 -9.07
N ASN A 92 -6.71 -10.47 -8.28
CA ASN A 92 -5.45 -11.12 -7.87
C ASN A 92 -5.57 -11.99 -6.61
N LYS A 93 -6.78 -12.33 -6.17
CA LYS A 93 -7.02 -13.05 -4.91
C LYS A 93 -6.21 -14.34 -4.72
N SER A 94 -6.11 -15.18 -5.75
CA SER A 94 -5.36 -16.46 -5.67
C SER A 94 -3.86 -16.22 -5.47
N LEU A 95 -3.31 -15.22 -6.14
CA LEU A 95 -1.93 -14.78 -5.98
C LEU A 95 -1.70 -14.23 -4.57
N ILE A 96 -2.61 -13.39 -4.07
CA ILE A 96 -2.52 -12.81 -2.72
C ILE A 96 -2.57 -13.90 -1.63
N LYS A 97 -3.39 -14.96 -1.80
CA LYS A 97 -3.35 -16.12 -0.89
C LYS A 97 -1.97 -16.75 -0.85
N THR A 98 -1.38 -17.01 -2.01
CA THR A 98 -0.03 -17.59 -2.11
C THR A 98 1.02 -16.68 -1.48
N LEU A 99 0.91 -15.38 -1.73
CA LEU A 99 1.78 -14.35 -1.16
C LEU A 99 1.68 -14.32 0.36
N ASN A 100 0.47 -14.38 0.93
CA ASN A 100 0.24 -14.41 2.38
C ASN A 100 0.87 -15.65 3.02
N HIS A 101 0.76 -16.81 2.38
CA HIS A 101 1.42 -18.03 2.86
C HIS A 101 2.95 -17.84 2.93
N LYS A 102 3.57 -17.41 1.82
CA LYS A 102 5.01 -17.17 1.74
C LYS A 102 5.48 -16.11 2.73
N MET A 103 4.71 -15.03 2.91
CA MET A 103 5.02 -13.94 3.84
C MET A 103 5.02 -14.40 5.31
N VAL A 104 4.16 -15.37 5.65
CA VAL A 104 4.14 -15.96 7.00
C VAL A 104 5.35 -16.88 7.18
N THR A 105 5.63 -17.76 6.23
CA THR A 105 6.59 -18.87 6.41
C THR A 105 8.06 -18.47 6.23
N VAL A 106 8.36 -17.55 5.29
CA VAL A 106 9.75 -17.18 4.99
C VAL A 106 10.40 -16.55 6.22
N CYS A 107 11.59 -16.98 6.62
CA CYS A 107 12.32 -16.47 7.79
C CYS A 107 11.61 -16.61 9.15
N GLU A 108 10.50 -17.36 9.27
CA GLU A 108 9.70 -17.42 10.53
C GLU A 108 10.54 -17.83 11.74
N SER A 109 11.45 -18.79 11.57
CA SER A 109 12.33 -19.31 12.62
C SER A 109 13.35 -18.28 13.15
N TYR A 110 13.60 -17.21 12.40
CA TYR A 110 14.62 -16.20 12.69
C TYR A 110 14.02 -14.85 13.08
N GLU A 111 12.70 -14.76 13.23
CA GLU A 111 12.03 -13.52 13.60
C GLU A 111 12.30 -13.16 15.06
N ASP A 112 13.10 -12.12 15.30
CA ASP A 112 13.30 -11.56 16.63
C ASP A 112 12.02 -10.92 17.19
N SER A 113 11.71 -11.21 18.46
CA SER A 113 10.47 -10.77 19.09
C SER A 113 10.38 -9.26 19.27
N ALA A 114 11.50 -8.57 19.55
CA ALA A 114 11.53 -7.13 19.70
C ALA A 114 11.33 -6.44 18.35
N LEU A 115 12.01 -6.92 17.30
CA LEU A 115 11.83 -6.45 15.93
C LEU A 115 10.38 -6.64 15.43
N MET A 116 9.77 -7.79 15.72
CA MET A 116 8.37 -8.04 15.38
C MET A 116 7.40 -7.11 16.14
N ALA A 117 7.72 -6.72 17.37
CA ALA A 117 6.92 -5.77 18.14
C ALA A 117 7.03 -4.35 17.57
N GLU A 118 8.22 -3.91 17.18
CA GLU A 118 8.45 -2.62 16.52
C GLU A 118 7.71 -2.53 15.19
N LYS A 119 7.84 -3.56 14.35
CA LYS A 119 7.07 -3.66 13.09
C LYS A 119 5.58 -3.50 13.33
N TYR A 120 5.03 -4.21 14.32
CA TYR A 120 3.61 -4.15 14.62
C TYR A 120 3.18 -2.75 15.08
N LYS A 121 4.01 -2.07 15.87
CA LYS A 121 3.79 -0.68 16.28
C LYS A 121 3.74 0.25 15.07
N ILE A 122 4.71 0.14 14.15
CA ILE A 122 4.76 0.94 12.91
C ILE A 122 3.52 0.68 12.04
N ILE A 123 3.15 -0.59 11.83
CA ILE A 123 1.93 -0.94 11.10
C ILE A 123 0.70 -0.28 11.74
N LYS A 124 0.54 -0.41 13.07
CA LYS A 124 -0.61 0.14 13.78
C LYS A 124 -0.67 1.67 13.65
N ILE A 125 0.45 2.36 13.86
CA ILE A 125 0.53 3.82 13.75
C ILE A 125 0.16 4.25 12.33
N ASN A 126 0.74 3.62 11.30
CA ASN A 126 0.48 4.01 9.91
C ASN A 126 -0.98 3.76 9.50
N VAL A 127 -1.56 2.61 9.88
CA VAL A 127 -2.98 2.31 9.59
C VAL A 127 -3.90 3.31 10.28
N VAL A 128 -3.67 3.59 11.57
CA VAL A 128 -4.52 4.51 12.35
C VAL A 128 -4.38 5.94 11.81
N ALA A 129 -3.17 6.40 11.53
CA ALA A 129 -2.91 7.71 10.94
C ALA A 129 -3.60 7.84 9.58
N PHE A 130 -3.51 6.82 8.72
CA PHE A 130 -4.16 6.86 7.42
C PHE A 130 -5.70 6.87 7.52
N ILE A 131 -6.28 6.04 8.39
CA ILE A 131 -7.73 6.07 8.68
C ILE A 131 -8.15 7.46 9.16
N ALA A 132 -7.40 8.04 10.10
CA ALA A 132 -7.71 9.37 10.63
C ALA A 132 -7.65 10.45 9.54
N MET A 133 -6.67 10.39 8.63
CA MET A 133 -6.57 11.32 7.50
C MET A 133 -7.74 11.20 6.52
N VAL A 134 -8.12 9.97 6.12
CA VAL A 134 -9.23 9.76 5.18
C VAL A 134 -10.55 10.21 5.80
N TYR A 135 -10.86 9.78 7.02
CA TYR A 135 -12.12 10.19 7.66
C TYR A 135 -12.12 11.65 8.12
N GLY A 136 -10.96 12.21 8.44
CA GLY A 136 -10.82 13.66 8.65
C GLY A 136 -11.19 14.43 7.38
N SER A 137 -10.72 13.97 6.21
CA SER A 137 -11.10 14.58 4.93
C SER A 137 -12.60 14.40 4.65
N VAL A 138 -13.16 13.20 4.81
CA VAL A 138 -14.61 12.96 4.65
C VAL A 138 -15.43 13.86 5.59
N ALA A 139 -15.00 14.03 6.83
CA ALA A 139 -15.66 14.93 7.78
C ALA A 139 -15.66 16.38 7.28
N CYS A 140 -14.56 16.87 6.70
CA CYS A 140 -14.52 18.21 6.08
C CYS A 140 -15.54 18.35 4.93
N PHE A 141 -15.72 17.33 4.09
CA PHE A 141 -16.75 17.33 3.04
C PHE A 141 -18.16 17.33 3.64
N VAL A 142 -18.41 16.58 4.70
CA VAL A 142 -19.71 16.59 5.41
C VAL A 142 -19.99 17.96 6.05
N PHE A 143 -18.99 18.57 6.70
CA PHE A 143 -19.13 19.91 7.28
C PHE A 143 -19.44 20.96 6.21
N GLU A 144 -18.79 20.89 5.04
CA GLU A 144 -19.10 21.79 3.93
C GLU A 144 -20.53 21.57 3.41
N GLY A 145 -20.97 20.32 3.29
CA GLY A 145 -22.35 20.00 2.93
C GLY A 145 -23.37 20.56 3.93
N LEU A 146 -23.09 20.47 5.24
CA LEU A 146 -23.93 21.07 6.28
C LEU A 146 -23.93 22.60 6.23
N ARG A 147 -22.76 23.23 5.98
CA ARG A 147 -22.65 24.68 5.80
C ARG A 147 -23.55 25.16 4.67
N LYS A 148 -23.54 24.46 3.53
CA LYS A 148 -24.40 24.76 2.37
C LYS A 148 -25.89 24.79 2.76
N VAL A 149 -26.34 23.83 3.57
CA VAL A 149 -27.71 23.80 4.10
C VAL A 149 -28.01 25.04 4.95
N PHE A 150 -27.12 25.41 5.86
CA PHE A 150 -27.32 26.60 6.70
C PHE A 150 -27.34 27.92 5.90
N THR A 151 -26.68 27.96 4.73
CA THR A 151 -26.72 29.10 3.82
C THR A 151 -27.88 29.08 2.83
N GLY A 152 -28.80 28.11 2.92
CA GLY A 152 -29.99 28.01 2.07
C GLY A 152 -29.82 27.21 0.78
N ALA A 153 -28.75 26.41 0.65
CA ALA A 153 -28.50 25.50 -0.47
C ALA A 153 -28.70 24.03 -0.04
N HIS A 154 -28.55 23.08 -0.96
CA HIS A 154 -28.75 21.65 -0.66
C HIS A 154 -27.54 20.99 0.02
N PHE A 155 -27.79 19.92 0.78
CA PHE A 155 -26.73 19.09 1.37
C PHE A 155 -26.03 18.26 0.28
N VAL A 156 -24.80 18.62 -0.09
CA VAL A 156 -24.06 17.90 -1.13
C VAL A 156 -22.63 17.63 -0.65
N THR A 157 -22.28 16.35 -0.49
CA THR A 157 -20.89 15.91 -0.24
C THR A 157 -20.25 15.33 -1.49
N VAL A 158 -21.08 14.72 -2.34
CA VAL A 158 -20.72 14.09 -3.60
C VAL A 158 -21.75 14.51 -4.63
N VAL A 159 -21.28 14.93 -5.80
CA VAL A 159 -22.16 15.37 -6.89
C VAL A 159 -22.48 14.17 -7.78
N THR A 160 -23.75 13.74 -7.75
CA THR A 160 -24.30 12.65 -8.56
C THR A 160 -25.34 13.19 -9.54
N TYR A 161 -25.54 12.51 -10.67
CA TYR A 161 -26.49 12.97 -11.71
C TYR A 161 -27.94 13.09 -11.20
N TYR A 162 -28.30 12.22 -10.26
CA TYR A 162 -29.56 12.31 -9.52
C TYR A 162 -29.26 12.35 -8.02
N PRO A 163 -29.95 13.20 -7.23
CA PRO A 163 -30.95 14.19 -7.64
C PRO A 163 -30.38 15.40 -8.39
N VAL A 164 -31.21 16.03 -9.22
CA VAL A 164 -30.87 17.28 -9.93
C VAL A 164 -30.62 18.39 -8.89
N PHE A 165 -29.80 19.39 -9.25
CA PHE A 165 -29.45 20.49 -8.35
C PHE A 165 -30.69 21.13 -7.72
N GLU A 166 -31.65 21.59 -8.53
CA GLU A 166 -32.86 22.30 -8.08
C GLU A 166 -33.91 21.43 -7.35
N ASP A 167 -33.68 20.11 -7.21
CA ASP A 167 -34.64 19.22 -6.55
C ASP A 167 -34.54 19.34 -5.02
N ASP A 168 -35.51 20.06 -4.44
CA ASP A 168 -35.69 20.25 -3.00
C ASP A 168 -36.58 19.21 -2.32
N SER A 169 -36.99 18.15 -3.03
CA SER A 169 -37.85 17.15 -2.44
C SER A 169 -37.18 16.44 -1.26
N ALA A 170 -38.00 15.98 -0.31
CA ALA A 170 -37.52 15.16 0.80
C ALA A 170 -36.81 13.89 0.31
N LEU A 171 -37.24 13.35 -0.84
CA LEU A 171 -36.60 12.22 -1.50
C LEU A 171 -35.20 12.56 -2.01
N ALA A 172 -35.02 13.69 -2.68
CA ALA A 172 -33.71 14.16 -3.14
C ALA A 172 -32.74 14.32 -1.96
N THR A 173 -33.19 14.93 -0.86
CA THR A 173 -32.38 15.06 0.36
C THR A 173 -32.00 13.71 0.96
N ALA A 174 -32.95 12.77 1.04
CA ALA A 174 -32.68 11.42 1.53
C ALA A 174 -31.64 10.69 0.65
N ILE A 175 -31.68 10.89 -0.66
CA ILE A 175 -30.72 10.30 -1.60
C ILE A 175 -29.34 10.93 -1.47
N ARG A 176 -29.23 12.26 -1.33
CA ARG A 176 -27.95 12.95 -1.06
C ARG A 176 -27.29 12.43 0.22
N ILE A 177 -28.06 12.21 1.29
CA ILE A 177 -27.54 11.58 2.52
C ILE A 177 -27.14 10.12 2.26
N GLY A 178 -27.97 9.38 1.52
CA GLY A 178 -27.70 7.99 1.13
C GLY A 178 -26.40 7.83 0.34
N THR A 179 -26.12 8.71 -0.61
CA THR A 179 -24.87 8.67 -1.39
C THR A 179 -23.65 8.99 -0.53
N THR A 180 -23.76 9.90 0.45
CA THR A 180 -22.70 10.12 1.46
C THR A 180 -22.42 8.85 2.28
N LEU A 181 -23.46 8.13 2.71
CA LEU A 181 -23.29 6.89 3.45
C LEU A 181 -22.63 5.80 2.59
N ILE A 182 -23.03 5.66 1.33
CA ILE A 182 -22.42 4.74 0.38
C ILE A 182 -20.93 5.09 0.18
N LEU A 183 -20.59 6.38 0.03
CA LEU A 183 -19.21 6.84 -0.05
C LEU A 183 -18.41 6.40 1.19
N CYS A 184 -18.93 6.61 2.40
CA CYS A 184 -18.25 6.20 3.63
C CYS A 184 -17.95 4.69 3.64
N ILE A 185 -18.89 3.85 3.23
CA ILE A 185 -18.70 2.39 3.17
C ILE A 185 -17.69 2.01 2.06
N MET A 186 -17.74 2.69 0.91
CA MET A 186 -16.74 2.53 -0.16
C MET A 186 -15.34 2.90 0.34
N MET A 187 -15.19 3.98 1.11
CA MET A 187 -13.92 4.36 1.73
C MET A 187 -13.42 3.32 2.74
N VAL A 188 -14.28 2.75 3.60
CA VAL A 188 -13.91 1.59 4.45
C VAL A 188 -13.34 0.47 3.58
N THR A 189 -14.02 0.15 2.47
CA THR A 189 -13.65 -0.94 1.56
C THR A 189 -12.29 -0.69 0.93
N MET A 190 -12.06 0.51 0.42
CA MET A 190 -10.78 0.93 -0.13
C MET A 190 -9.66 0.85 0.92
N ILE A 191 -9.85 1.48 2.08
CA ILE A 191 -8.84 1.53 3.14
C ILE A 191 -8.40 0.12 3.53
N ILE A 192 -9.35 -0.78 3.81
CA ILE A 192 -9.02 -2.09 4.38
C ILE A 192 -8.58 -3.09 3.32
N THR A 193 -9.24 -3.11 2.16
CA THR A 193 -8.97 -4.11 1.10
C THR A 193 -7.74 -3.76 0.29
N VAL A 194 -7.53 -2.48 0.03
CA VAL A 194 -6.51 -2.01 -0.90
C VAL A 194 -5.35 -1.38 -0.15
N ASP A 195 -5.58 -0.26 0.52
CA ASP A 195 -4.49 0.60 0.96
C ASP A 195 -3.73 0.03 2.16
N ALA A 196 -4.46 -0.30 3.23
CA ALA A 196 -3.89 -0.93 4.40
C ALA A 196 -3.28 -2.29 4.05
N PHE A 197 -3.90 -3.05 3.15
CA PHE A 197 -3.37 -4.35 2.74
C PHE A 197 -2.04 -4.20 1.98
N THR A 198 -2.00 -3.33 0.98
CA THR A 198 -0.77 -3.04 0.23
C THR A 198 0.31 -2.53 1.16
N MET A 199 0.01 -1.54 2.01
CA MET A 199 0.95 -0.96 2.95
C MET A 199 1.48 -1.99 3.96
N ILE A 200 0.61 -2.78 4.59
CA ILE A 200 1.01 -3.83 5.53
C ILE A 200 1.92 -4.84 4.83
N THR A 201 1.61 -5.22 3.60
CA THR A 201 2.43 -6.13 2.81
C THR A 201 3.84 -5.56 2.56
N LEU A 202 3.94 -4.29 2.16
CA LEU A 202 5.23 -3.63 1.95
C LEU A 202 6.04 -3.53 3.25
N ILE A 203 5.40 -3.13 4.36
CA ILE A 203 6.09 -3.06 5.66
C ILE A 203 6.56 -4.45 6.08
N MET A 204 5.72 -5.47 6.00
CA MET A 204 6.11 -6.84 6.35
C MET A 204 7.28 -7.33 5.50
N TYR A 205 7.23 -7.06 4.19
CA TYR A 205 8.28 -7.44 3.25
C TYR A 205 9.62 -6.77 3.57
N LYS A 206 9.61 -5.47 3.90
CA LYS A 206 10.79 -4.74 4.40
C LYS A 206 11.44 -5.48 5.57
N TYR A 207 10.64 -5.84 6.57
CA TYR A 207 11.15 -6.51 7.77
C TYR A 207 11.69 -7.91 7.49
N LYS A 208 11.25 -8.59 6.42
CA LYS A 208 11.87 -9.86 6.01
C LYS A 208 13.31 -9.70 5.55
N PHE A 209 13.63 -8.62 4.85
CA PHE A 209 15.03 -8.31 4.51
C PHE A 209 15.85 -7.96 5.74
N ILE A 210 15.29 -7.22 6.70
CA ILE A 210 15.96 -6.93 7.98
C ILE A 210 16.26 -8.23 8.73
N THR A 211 15.29 -9.15 8.83
CA THR A 211 15.48 -10.46 9.45
C THR A 211 16.54 -11.30 8.72
N LEU A 212 16.55 -11.28 7.39
CA LEU A 212 17.58 -11.97 6.61
C LEU A 212 18.98 -11.38 6.81
N LYS A 213 19.10 -10.05 6.93
CA LYS A 213 20.35 -9.38 7.26
C LYS A 213 20.86 -9.84 8.64
N GLN A 214 20.00 -9.75 9.65
CA GLN A 214 20.32 -10.20 11.02
C GLN A 214 20.68 -11.68 11.08
N TYR A 215 20.06 -12.52 10.26
CA TYR A 215 20.43 -13.93 10.14
C TYR A 215 21.90 -14.10 9.73
N PHE A 216 22.37 -13.38 8.71
CA PHE A 216 23.78 -13.45 8.29
C PHE A 216 24.74 -12.86 9.33
N GLU A 217 24.33 -11.81 10.04
CA GLU A 217 25.10 -11.24 11.17
C GLU A 217 25.22 -12.25 12.33
N ASN A 218 24.12 -12.91 12.71
CA ASN A 218 24.13 -13.95 13.74
C ASN A 218 24.93 -15.17 13.30
N LEU A 219 24.87 -15.54 12.01
CA LEU A 219 25.66 -16.62 11.44
C LEU A 219 27.17 -16.33 11.56
N ARG A 220 27.57 -15.07 11.35
CA ARG A 220 28.95 -14.60 11.56
C ARG A 220 29.36 -14.74 13.04
N GLU A 221 28.51 -14.27 13.96
CA GLU A 221 28.82 -14.36 15.40
C GLU A 221 28.98 -15.82 15.86
N ASP A 222 28.05 -16.69 15.47
CA ASP A 222 28.11 -18.12 15.76
C ASP A 222 29.38 -18.77 15.19
N PHE A 223 29.79 -18.36 13.98
CA PHE A 223 31.00 -18.83 13.35
C PHE A 223 32.26 -18.46 14.17
N PHE A 224 32.41 -17.19 14.57
CA PHE A 224 33.57 -16.76 15.35
C PHE A 224 33.58 -17.37 16.77
N LYS A 225 32.41 -17.51 17.43
CA LYS A 225 32.32 -18.21 18.72
C LYS A 225 32.84 -19.65 18.66
N LEU A 226 32.51 -20.38 17.59
CA LEU A 226 33.00 -21.76 17.39
C LEU A 226 34.48 -21.79 17.02
N LEU A 227 34.98 -20.79 16.30
CA LEU A 227 36.38 -20.65 15.97
C LEU A 227 37.23 -20.42 17.24
N ASP A 228 36.79 -19.51 18.11
CA ASP A 228 37.45 -19.19 19.39
C ASP A 228 37.44 -20.38 20.37
N ALA A 229 36.41 -21.23 20.29
CA ALA A 229 36.33 -22.49 21.02
C ALA A 229 37.21 -23.62 20.42
N GLY A 230 37.92 -23.37 19.32
CA GLY A 230 38.79 -24.36 18.65
C GLY A 230 38.07 -25.37 17.75
N HIS A 231 36.77 -25.20 17.51
CA HIS A 231 35.95 -26.11 16.71
C HIS A 231 35.88 -25.72 15.22
N THR A 232 37.04 -25.59 14.56
CA THR A 232 37.14 -25.03 13.19
C THR A 232 36.33 -25.78 12.13
N GLU A 233 36.30 -27.11 12.17
CA GLU A 233 35.55 -27.91 11.19
C GLU A 233 34.04 -27.72 11.34
N MET A 234 33.55 -27.76 12.59
CA MET A 234 32.16 -27.52 12.92
C MET A 234 31.71 -26.09 12.55
N ALA A 235 32.57 -25.10 12.82
CA ALA A 235 32.32 -23.71 12.43
C ALA A 235 32.14 -23.57 10.92
N THR A 236 33.05 -24.18 10.15
CA THR A 236 33.04 -24.12 8.68
C THR A 236 31.81 -24.83 8.10
N GLU A 237 31.43 -25.99 8.65
CA GLU A 237 30.22 -26.70 8.22
C GLU A 237 28.94 -25.93 8.55
N ARG A 238 28.85 -25.36 9.76
CA ARG A 238 27.71 -24.54 10.18
C ARG A 238 27.56 -23.29 9.31
N LEU A 239 28.66 -22.62 8.98
CA LEU A 239 28.65 -21.49 8.04
C LEU A 239 28.20 -21.93 6.64
N ALA A 240 28.70 -23.05 6.12
CA ALA A 240 28.31 -23.55 4.81
C ALA A 240 26.82 -23.93 4.73
N ASN A 241 26.27 -24.54 5.78
CA ASN A 241 24.85 -24.87 5.87
C ASN A 241 23.99 -23.61 6.02
N GLY A 242 24.40 -22.69 6.91
CA GLY A 242 23.69 -21.44 7.11
C GLY A 242 23.69 -20.53 5.88
N LEU A 243 24.79 -20.50 5.11
CA LEU A 243 24.82 -19.77 3.84
C LEU A 243 23.81 -20.33 2.83
N VAL A 244 23.69 -21.65 2.70
CA VAL A 244 22.73 -22.26 1.78
C VAL A 244 21.30 -21.92 2.20
N GLU A 245 20.99 -22.01 3.48
CA GLU A 245 19.68 -21.65 4.04
C GLU A 245 19.37 -20.15 3.83
N GLY A 246 20.31 -19.27 4.14
CA GLY A 246 20.19 -17.83 3.89
C GLY A 246 19.98 -17.50 2.41
N ILE A 247 20.67 -18.18 1.50
CA ILE A 247 20.49 -18.01 0.05
C ILE A 247 19.11 -18.49 -0.39
N GLU A 248 18.59 -19.58 0.18
CA GLU A 248 17.24 -20.07 -0.10
C GLU A 248 16.15 -19.10 0.40
N MET A 249 16.32 -18.55 1.60
CA MET A 249 15.48 -17.48 2.11
C MET A 249 15.52 -16.26 1.19
N HIS A 250 16.72 -15.80 0.80
CA HIS A 250 16.90 -14.66 -0.10
C HIS A 250 16.21 -14.89 -1.45
N LYS A 251 16.41 -16.07 -2.07
CA LYS A 251 15.73 -16.45 -3.32
C LYS A 251 14.21 -16.42 -3.19
N THR A 252 13.68 -16.83 -2.04
CA THR A 252 12.24 -16.78 -1.75
C THR A 252 11.75 -15.35 -1.63
N LEU A 253 12.50 -14.47 -0.96
CA LEU A 253 12.18 -13.03 -0.90
C LEU A 253 12.20 -12.38 -2.28
N LEU A 254 13.20 -12.65 -3.12
CA LEU A 254 13.24 -12.12 -4.49
C LEU A 254 12.00 -12.52 -5.31
N LYS A 255 11.54 -13.78 -5.19
CA LYS A 255 10.29 -14.24 -5.81
C LYS A 255 9.07 -13.52 -5.22
N LEU A 256 9.06 -13.30 -3.91
CA LEU A 256 7.99 -12.59 -3.21
C LEU A 256 7.85 -11.15 -3.73
N SER A 257 8.97 -10.50 -4.09
CA SER A 257 8.96 -9.19 -4.76
C SER A 257 8.14 -9.20 -6.04
N THR A 258 8.37 -10.21 -6.90
CA THR A 258 7.64 -10.36 -8.16
C THR A 258 6.16 -10.64 -7.93
N ASP A 259 5.83 -11.41 -6.88
CA ASP A 259 4.44 -11.68 -6.52
C ASP A 259 3.75 -10.41 -5.97
N ILE A 260 4.44 -9.59 -5.18
CA ILE A 260 3.94 -8.28 -4.69
C ILE A 260 3.70 -7.33 -5.87
N ASP A 261 4.65 -7.23 -6.79
CA ASP A 261 4.52 -6.38 -7.99
C ASP A 261 3.32 -6.79 -8.86
N LYS A 262 3.11 -8.09 -9.06
CA LYS A 262 1.93 -8.60 -9.79
C LYS A 262 0.62 -8.36 -9.05
N ALA A 263 0.60 -8.51 -7.72
CA ALA A 263 -0.61 -8.37 -6.92
C ALA A 263 -1.04 -6.91 -6.72
N PHE A 264 -0.07 -6.02 -6.51
CA PHE A 264 -0.30 -4.63 -6.07
C PHE A 264 0.33 -3.57 -6.99
N GLY A 265 1.04 -3.95 -8.05
CA GLY A 265 1.68 -3.01 -8.98
C GLY A 265 0.69 -2.03 -9.60
N THR A 266 -0.49 -2.53 -10.04
CA THR A 266 -1.59 -1.68 -10.54
C THR A 266 -2.10 -0.71 -9.47
N VAL A 267 -2.21 -1.16 -8.22
CA VAL A 267 -2.67 -0.32 -7.10
C VAL A 267 -1.69 0.82 -6.84
N MET A 268 -0.40 0.52 -6.74
CA MET A 268 0.65 1.51 -6.53
C MET A 268 0.74 2.49 -7.70
N ALA A 269 0.62 1.99 -8.93
CA ALA A 269 0.62 2.78 -10.14
C ALA A 269 -0.57 3.77 -10.20
N LEU A 270 -1.78 3.28 -9.94
CA LEU A 270 -2.98 4.12 -9.85
C LEU A 270 -2.91 5.08 -8.66
N GLN A 271 -2.25 4.73 -7.56
CA GLN A 271 -2.03 5.66 -6.45
C GLN A 271 -1.16 6.84 -6.86
N VAL A 272 -0.08 6.61 -7.62
CA VAL A 272 0.78 7.69 -8.15
C VAL A 272 -0.04 8.61 -9.05
N CYS A 273 -0.78 8.05 -10.02
CA CYS A 273 -1.62 8.82 -10.94
C CYS A 273 -2.72 9.61 -10.22
N GLN A 274 -3.42 8.98 -9.28
CA GLN A 274 -4.48 9.63 -8.51
C GLN A 274 -3.92 10.75 -7.65
N SER A 275 -2.80 10.53 -6.97
CA SER A 275 -2.22 11.53 -6.08
C SER A 275 -1.71 12.73 -6.87
N SER A 276 -1.00 12.53 -7.98
CA SER A 276 -0.51 13.64 -8.80
C SER A 276 -1.65 14.38 -9.52
N GLY A 277 -2.53 13.64 -10.19
CA GLY A 277 -3.63 14.22 -10.96
C GLY A 277 -4.63 14.98 -10.09
N SER A 278 -5.06 14.38 -8.98
CA SER A 278 -6.04 15.01 -8.09
C SER A 278 -5.42 16.17 -7.33
N ALA A 279 -4.16 16.06 -6.87
CA ALA A 279 -3.52 17.17 -6.17
C ALA A 279 -3.32 18.39 -7.08
N VAL A 280 -2.86 18.20 -8.32
CA VAL A 280 -2.75 19.30 -9.30
C VAL A 280 -4.11 19.92 -9.58
N SER A 281 -5.13 19.10 -9.87
CA SER A 281 -6.48 19.58 -10.13
C SER A 281 -7.01 20.43 -8.98
N LEU A 282 -6.90 19.93 -7.75
CA LEU A 282 -7.44 20.57 -6.55
C LEU A 282 -6.66 21.83 -6.12
N LEU A 283 -5.34 21.83 -6.24
CA LEU A 283 -4.55 23.03 -5.98
C LEU A 283 -4.81 24.12 -7.02
N LEU A 284 -5.05 23.74 -8.28
CA LEU A 284 -5.52 24.67 -9.29
C LEU A 284 -6.89 25.24 -8.93
N GLN A 285 -7.73 24.46 -8.22
CA GLN A 285 -8.99 25.00 -7.72
C GLN A 285 -8.82 26.12 -6.71
N ILE A 286 -7.84 25.97 -5.81
CA ILE A 286 -7.47 27.02 -4.87
C ILE A 286 -6.89 28.25 -5.59
N ALA A 287 -6.08 28.04 -6.64
CA ALA A 287 -5.42 29.15 -7.33
C ALA A 287 -6.35 29.99 -8.22
N LEU A 288 -7.37 29.37 -8.81
CA LEU A 288 -8.24 29.99 -9.84
C LEU A 288 -9.64 30.36 -9.34
N SER A 289 -9.95 30.20 -8.06
CA SER A 289 -11.31 30.42 -7.57
C SER A 289 -11.35 31.08 -6.20
N ASP A 290 -12.32 31.96 -6.00
CA ASP A 290 -12.61 32.61 -4.72
C ASP A 290 -13.34 31.62 -3.79
N LEU A 291 -12.56 30.72 -3.20
CA LEU A 291 -13.09 29.71 -2.29
C LEU A 291 -13.25 30.25 -0.88
N THR A 292 -14.36 29.88 -0.22
CA THR A 292 -14.51 30.11 1.22
C THR A 292 -13.40 29.40 2.01
N PHE A 293 -13.11 29.88 3.21
CA PHE A 293 -12.11 29.23 4.09
C PHE A 293 -12.42 27.74 4.33
N VAL A 294 -13.69 27.38 4.51
CA VAL A 294 -14.13 25.99 4.72
C VAL A 294 -13.92 25.13 3.46
N ALA A 295 -14.26 25.67 2.28
CA ALA A 295 -14.04 25.02 0.99
C ALA A 295 -12.54 24.81 0.70
N SER A 296 -11.69 25.78 1.06
CA SER A 296 -10.24 25.64 0.97
C SER A 296 -9.69 24.59 1.93
N MET A 297 -10.20 24.52 3.16
CA MET A 297 -9.78 23.50 4.13
C MET A 297 -10.11 22.08 3.68
N LYS A 298 -11.31 21.79 3.16
CA LYS A 298 -11.64 20.43 2.65
C LYS A 298 -10.64 19.98 1.59
N ILE A 299 -10.23 20.90 0.70
CA ILE A 299 -9.28 20.61 -0.38
C ILE A 299 -7.89 20.32 0.18
N VAL A 300 -7.39 21.17 1.08
CA VAL A 300 -6.06 21.00 1.68
C VAL A 300 -5.98 19.67 2.43
N PHE A 301 -6.97 19.33 3.26
CA PHE A 301 -7.00 18.05 3.97
C PHE A 301 -7.02 16.84 3.01
N PHE A 302 -7.75 16.93 1.91
CA PHE A 302 -7.78 15.88 0.90
C PHE A 302 -6.41 15.72 0.20
N VAL A 303 -5.76 16.82 -0.18
CA VAL A 303 -4.41 16.79 -0.77
C VAL A 303 -3.38 16.20 0.20
N ILE A 304 -3.44 16.58 1.48
CA ILE A 304 -2.55 16.01 2.51
C ILE A 304 -2.81 14.51 2.66
N ALA A 305 -4.07 14.06 2.69
CA ALA A 305 -4.40 12.64 2.78
C ALA A 305 -3.85 11.84 1.58
N LEU A 306 -3.95 12.39 0.36
CA LEU A 306 -3.40 11.77 -0.85
C LEU A 306 -1.88 11.65 -0.80
N PHE A 307 -1.17 12.74 -0.44
CA PHE A 307 0.29 12.70 -0.34
C PHE A 307 0.78 11.83 0.81
N PHE A 308 0.04 11.78 1.91
CA PHE A 308 0.36 10.88 3.02
C PHE A 308 0.29 9.42 2.59
N LEU A 309 -0.78 9.01 1.88
CA LEU A 309 -0.88 7.66 1.33
C LEU A 309 0.22 7.37 0.30
N LEU A 310 0.50 8.33 -0.58
CA LEU A 310 1.58 8.20 -1.56
C LEU A 310 2.94 7.99 -0.87
N ALA A 311 3.24 8.78 0.17
CA ALA A 311 4.44 8.63 0.97
C ALA A 311 4.51 7.24 1.62
N LEU A 312 3.41 6.76 2.19
CA LEU A 312 3.36 5.42 2.78
C LEU A 312 3.71 4.32 1.77
N PHE A 313 3.33 4.45 0.50
CA PHE A 313 3.72 3.45 -0.50
C PHE A 313 5.17 3.62 -0.96
N LEU A 314 5.54 4.82 -1.39
CA LEU A 314 6.84 5.08 -2.03
C LEU A 314 8.01 5.01 -1.04
N CYS A 315 7.82 5.50 0.19
CA CYS A 315 8.86 5.40 1.22
C CYS A 315 9.07 3.94 1.65
N ASN A 316 8.01 3.15 1.84
CA ASN A 316 8.17 1.74 2.19
C ASN A 316 8.80 0.93 1.04
N ALA A 317 8.46 1.21 -0.22
CA ALA A 317 9.11 0.60 -1.39
C ALA A 317 10.59 0.99 -1.52
N GLY A 318 10.91 2.27 -1.28
CA GLY A 318 12.29 2.75 -1.24
C GLY A 318 13.10 2.07 -0.12
N GLU A 319 12.50 1.92 1.06
CA GLU A 319 13.14 1.25 2.18
C GLU A 319 13.37 -0.24 1.92
N ILE A 320 12.45 -0.93 1.25
CA ILE A 320 12.68 -2.31 0.80
C ILE A 320 13.91 -2.39 -0.10
N THR A 321 14.05 -1.46 -1.04
CA THR A 321 15.20 -1.40 -1.96
C THR A 321 16.51 -1.22 -1.19
N TYR A 322 16.50 -0.33 -0.19
CA TYR A 322 17.64 -0.08 0.69
C TYR A 322 17.98 -1.30 1.55
N GLN A 323 17.01 -1.91 2.22
CA GLN A 323 17.25 -3.09 3.06
C GLN A 323 17.73 -4.29 2.24
N ALA A 324 17.23 -4.45 1.00
CA ALA A 324 17.68 -5.51 0.10
C ALA A 324 19.16 -5.34 -0.30
N SER A 325 19.65 -4.10 -0.49
CA SER A 325 21.06 -3.87 -0.87
C SER A 325 22.03 -4.19 0.28
N GLN A 326 21.61 -3.98 1.53
CA GLN A 326 22.40 -4.31 2.73
C GLN A 326 22.63 -5.82 2.92
N VAL A 327 21.80 -6.67 2.33
CA VAL A 327 22.01 -8.12 2.39
C VAL A 327 23.34 -8.52 1.75
N SER A 328 23.80 -7.81 0.72
CA SER A 328 25.09 -8.08 0.07
C SER A 328 26.27 -7.87 1.03
N GLU A 329 26.21 -6.82 1.84
CA GLU A 329 27.20 -6.48 2.85
C GLU A 329 27.21 -7.53 3.98
N ALA A 330 26.02 -7.91 4.48
CA ALA A 330 25.91 -8.93 5.52
C ALA A 330 26.45 -10.30 5.06
N ILE A 331 26.20 -10.69 3.79
CA ILE A 331 26.77 -11.90 3.21
C ILE A 331 28.30 -11.77 3.09
N PHE A 332 28.81 -10.62 2.65
CA PHE A 332 30.26 -10.41 2.53
C PHE A 332 30.98 -10.54 3.87
N TYR A 333 30.38 -10.04 4.96
CA TYR A 333 30.95 -10.12 6.30
C TYR A 333 30.61 -11.39 7.07
N CYS A 334 30.02 -12.42 6.45
CA CYS A 334 29.59 -13.64 7.15
C CYS A 334 30.74 -14.48 7.77
N GLY A 335 32.01 -14.15 7.53
CA GLY A 335 33.18 -14.85 8.09
C GLY A 335 33.83 -15.87 7.15
N TRP A 336 33.38 -15.94 5.89
CA TRP A 336 33.89 -16.87 4.88
C TRP A 336 35.41 -16.76 4.63
N GLN A 337 35.99 -15.57 4.82
CA GLN A 337 37.41 -15.31 4.63
C GLN A 337 38.30 -16.06 5.63
N SER A 338 37.76 -16.35 6.82
CA SER A 338 38.46 -17.04 7.90
C SER A 338 38.33 -18.57 7.81
N CYS A 339 37.61 -19.09 6.80
CA CYS A 339 37.52 -20.52 6.56
C CYS A 339 38.83 -21.08 5.97
N PRO A 340 39.34 -22.20 6.50
CA PRO A 340 40.54 -22.83 5.96
C PRO A 340 40.32 -23.30 4.51
N PRO A 341 41.35 -23.24 3.63
CA PRO A 341 41.26 -23.79 2.29
C PRO A 341 41.04 -25.31 2.37
N ARG A 342 39.87 -25.79 1.92
CA ARG A 342 39.55 -27.23 1.99
C ARG A 342 40.26 -28.00 0.87
N THR A 343 40.75 -29.19 1.19
CA THR A 343 41.40 -30.12 0.26
C THR A 343 40.39 -30.68 -0.77
N LYS A 344 40.86 -30.99 -1.99
CA LYS A 344 40.05 -31.43 -3.14
C LYS A 344 39.19 -32.70 -2.88
N SER A 345 39.46 -33.44 -1.82
CA SER A 345 38.82 -34.72 -1.46
C SER A 345 37.48 -34.58 -0.71
N ALA A 346 37.07 -33.40 -0.25
CA ALA A 346 35.80 -33.16 0.43
C ALA A 346 35.00 -32.01 -0.22
N PRO A 347 34.36 -32.23 -1.39
CA PRO A 347 33.82 -31.19 -2.26
C PRO A 347 32.46 -30.63 -1.80
N ARG A 348 32.03 -30.89 -0.56
CA ARG A 348 30.71 -30.43 -0.10
C ARG A 348 30.76 -28.92 0.19
N ARG A 349 30.45 -28.15 -0.87
CA ARG A 349 30.15 -26.71 -0.94
C ARG A 349 31.38 -25.79 -0.84
N ASN A 350 31.83 -25.29 -1.99
CA ASN A 350 32.81 -24.21 -2.05
C ASN A 350 32.18 -22.92 -1.51
N ILE A 351 32.46 -22.62 -0.23
CA ILE A 351 31.92 -21.45 0.49
C ILE A 351 32.21 -20.15 -0.26
N ARG A 352 33.42 -20.00 -0.80
CA ARG A 352 33.83 -18.79 -1.55
C ARG A 352 32.95 -18.60 -2.79
N GLN A 353 32.70 -19.67 -3.54
CA GLN A 353 31.83 -19.63 -4.70
C GLN A 353 30.37 -19.29 -4.32
N LEU A 354 29.86 -19.88 -3.23
CA LEU A 354 28.51 -19.57 -2.73
C LEU A 354 28.37 -18.09 -2.36
N VAL A 355 29.34 -17.55 -1.62
CA VAL A 355 29.36 -16.14 -1.21
C VAL A 355 29.40 -15.21 -2.42
N VAL A 356 30.31 -15.47 -3.37
CA VAL A 356 30.42 -14.65 -4.59
C VAL A 356 29.11 -14.64 -5.37
N LEU A 357 28.50 -15.81 -5.60
CA LEU A 357 27.21 -15.90 -6.30
C LEU A 357 26.08 -15.21 -5.54
N ALA A 358 26.05 -15.34 -4.21
CA ALA A 358 25.04 -14.72 -3.37
C ALA A 358 25.16 -13.19 -3.34
N ILE A 359 26.39 -12.65 -3.30
CA ILE A 359 26.67 -11.21 -3.40
C ILE A 359 26.27 -10.68 -4.77
N LEU A 360 26.69 -11.35 -5.86
CA LEU A 360 26.32 -10.94 -7.22
C LEU A 360 24.80 -10.89 -7.42
N GLN A 361 24.05 -11.77 -6.76
CA GLN A 361 22.60 -11.78 -6.82
C GLN A 361 21.97 -10.68 -5.95
N SER A 362 22.49 -10.41 -4.75
CA SER A 362 21.95 -9.37 -3.83
C SER A 362 22.31 -7.95 -4.24
N GLN A 363 23.38 -7.76 -5.00
CA GLN A 363 23.73 -6.46 -5.59
C GLN A 363 22.81 -6.04 -6.74
N ARG A 364 21.98 -6.95 -7.27
CA ARG A 364 20.98 -6.58 -8.27
C ARG A 364 19.89 -5.75 -7.58
N PRO A 365 19.71 -4.48 -7.97
CA PRO A 365 18.82 -3.58 -7.24
C PRO A 365 17.38 -4.10 -7.32
N LEU A 366 16.79 -4.35 -6.15
CA LEU A 366 15.40 -4.77 -6.02
C LEU A 366 14.49 -3.55 -6.02
N VAL A 367 14.17 -3.05 -7.20
CA VAL A 367 13.32 -1.87 -7.36
C VAL A 367 11.91 -2.28 -7.76
N MET A 368 10.92 -1.89 -6.97
CA MET A 368 9.50 -2.03 -7.34
C MET A 368 9.12 -0.95 -8.35
N LYS A 369 8.34 -1.31 -9.38
CA LYS A 369 8.03 -0.40 -10.50
C LYS A 369 6.53 -0.28 -10.73
N ALA A 370 5.99 0.93 -10.69
CA ALA A 370 4.66 1.24 -11.20
C ALA A 370 4.65 1.22 -12.74
N PHE A 371 3.63 0.61 -13.35
CA PHE A 371 3.52 0.41 -14.80
C PHE A 371 4.76 -0.20 -15.46
N LYS A 372 5.62 -0.91 -14.69
CA LYS A 372 6.96 -1.37 -15.11
C LYS A 372 7.94 -0.27 -15.55
N MET A 373 7.55 1.00 -15.43
CA MET A 373 8.32 2.16 -15.92
C MET A 373 8.80 3.04 -14.78
N LEU A 374 7.92 3.37 -13.84
CA LEU A 374 8.17 4.36 -12.80
C LEU A 374 8.66 3.66 -11.53
N GLU A 375 9.89 3.96 -11.14
CA GLU A 375 10.50 3.38 -9.94
C GLU A 375 9.84 3.93 -8.68
N LEU A 376 9.45 3.05 -7.77
CA LEU A 376 8.81 3.42 -6.51
C LEU A 376 9.89 3.70 -5.46
N THR A 377 10.33 4.96 -5.40
CA THR A 377 11.42 5.40 -4.53
C THR A 377 11.07 6.67 -3.77
N TYR A 378 11.88 6.99 -2.75
CA TYR A 378 11.86 8.30 -2.08
C TYR A 378 12.02 9.47 -3.07
N GLY A 379 12.89 9.31 -4.07
CA GLY A 379 13.10 10.31 -5.11
C GLY A 379 11.84 10.59 -5.92
N THR A 380 11.09 9.55 -6.26
CA THR A 380 9.82 9.68 -6.99
C THR A 380 8.77 10.41 -6.18
N PHE A 381 8.72 10.21 -4.85
CA PHE A 381 7.80 10.95 -3.99
C PHE A 381 8.13 12.44 -3.99
N ILE A 382 9.41 12.79 -3.79
CA ILE A 382 9.88 14.18 -3.80
C ILE A 382 9.59 14.82 -5.17
N LEU A 383 9.81 14.08 -6.27
CA LEU A 383 9.53 14.56 -7.62
C LEU A 383 8.04 14.90 -7.81
N VAL A 384 7.13 14.03 -7.36
CA VAL A 384 5.69 14.26 -7.47
C VAL A 384 5.25 15.48 -6.64
N VAL A 385 5.73 15.60 -5.40
CA VAL A 385 5.40 16.75 -4.54
C VAL A 385 5.94 18.06 -5.13
N ARG A 386 7.21 18.08 -5.57
CA ARG A 386 7.83 19.25 -6.20
C ARG A 386 7.12 19.64 -7.50
N GLY A 387 6.83 18.67 -8.36
CA GLY A 387 6.12 18.91 -9.61
C GLY A 387 4.73 19.50 -9.37
N THR A 388 4.00 18.97 -8.39
CA THR A 388 2.68 19.49 -8.02
C THR A 388 2.74 20.93 -7.52
N TYR A 389 3.70 21.24 -6.64
CA TYR A 389 3.92 22.61 -6.15
C TYR A 389 4.34 23.58 -7.26
N SER A 390 5.25 23.16 -8.16
CA SER A 390 5.68 23.99 -9.29
C SER A 390 4.52 24.38 -10.21
N VAL A 391 3.63 23.44 -10.52
CA VAL A 391 2.42 23.73 -11.30
C VAL A 391 1.52 24.71 -10.57
N PHE A 392 1.25 24.48 -9.28
CA PHE A 392 0.45 25.39 -8.46
C PHE A 392 1.03 26.82 -8.44
N ALA A 393 2.33 26.96 -8.14
CA ALA A 393 2.99 28.25 -8.07
C ALA A 393 2.96 29.02 -9.40
N LEU A 394 3.08 28.32 -10.54
CA LEU A 394 2.99 28.93 -11.87
C LEU A 394 1.61 29.54 -12.12
N PHE A 395 0.54 28.77 -11.91
CA PHE A 395 -0.82 29.25 -12.15
C PHE A 395 -1.23 30.34 -11.15
N TYR A 396 -0.80 30.21 -9.90
CA TYR A 396 -1.02 31.24 -8.88
C TYR A 396 -0.33 32.56 -9.22
N ALA A 397 0.90 32.51 -9.76
CA ALA A 397 1.62 33.71 -10.19
C ALA A 397 0.97 34.36 -11.43
N GLN A 398 0.48 33.55 -12.38
CA GLN A 398 -0.22 34.06 -13.57
C GLN A 398 -1.57 34.71 -13.24
N ASN A 399 -2.30 34.21 -12.24
CA ASN A 399 -3.62 34.76 -11.87
C ASN A 399 -3.52 36.06 -11.02
N ASN A 400 -2.36 36.32 -10.43
CA ASN A 400 -2.09 37.52 -9.62
C ASN A 400 -1.33 38.62 -10.37
N GLN A 401 -1.10 38.43 -11.68
CA GLN A 401 -0.66 39.47 -12.62
C GLN A 401 -1.86 39.99 -13.38
#